data_AF-A0A177A9Z9-F1
#
_entry.id   AF-A0A177A9Z9-F1
#
_cell.length_a   1.000
_cell.length_b   1.000
_cell.length_c   1.000
_cell.angle_alpha   90.00
_cell.angle_beta   90.00
_cell.angle_gamma   90.00
#
_symmetry.space_group_name_H-M   'P 1'
#
loop_
_entity.id
_entity.type
_entity.pdbx_description
1 polymer ?
#
loop_
_entity_poly.entity_id
_entity_poly.type
_entity_poly.pdbx_seq_one_letter_code
_entity_poly.pdbx_strand_id
1 'polypeptide(L)'
;MRNVDEAPYKGAIAAGADMVMASWALYPDLEAKLPAGLSVPSVQEELRQRLGFKGVTITDAIEAGSLKAFGNDAERGVLAAVAGMDIILASGRNATQGEGDCECACCSVGEWEAVSLF
;
A
#
# COMPACT_ATOMS: atom_id res chain seq x y z
N MET A 1 -15.80 6.66 6.69
CA MET A 1 -15.10 5.40 6.39
C MET A 1 -16.03 4.18 6.32
N ARG A 2 -16.21 3.38 7.40
CA ARG A 2 -16.77 2.01 7.32
C ARG A 2 -18.17 1.83 6.69
N ASN A 3 -19.06 2.82 6.83
CA ASN A 3 -20.44 2.75 6.34
C ASN A 3 -20.65 3.38 4.96
N VAL A 4 -19.67 4.13 4.45
CA VAL A 4 -19.78 4.87 3.19
C VAL A 4 -18.68 4.41 2.25
N ASP A 5 -17.43 4.72 2.61
CA ASP A 5 -16.26 4.46 1.77
C ASP A 5 -15.98 2.95 1.63
N GLU A 6 -16.16 2.18 2.71
CA GLU A 6 -15.87 0.74 2.69
C GLU A 6 -17.05 -0.14 2.22
N ALA A 7 -18.25 0.43 2.19
CA ALA A 7 -19.47 -0.30 1.83
C ALA A 7 -19.36 -1.10 0.51
N PRO A 8 -18.84 -0.54 -0.60
CA PRO A 8 -18.74 -1.28 -1.86
C PRO A 8 -17.72 -2.44 -1.80
N TYR A 9 -16.64 -2.32 -1.03
CA TYR A 9 -15.57 -3.32 -1.03
C TYR A 9 -15.97 -4.61 -0.32
N LYS A 10 -16.88 -4.57 0.66
CA LYS A 10 -17.40 -5.79 1.31
C LYS A 10 -18.01 -6.75 0.29
N GLY A 11 -18.82 -6.22 -0.63
CA GLY A 11 -19.42 -7.00 -1.71
C GLY A 11 -18.38 -7.49 -2.71
N ALA A 12 -17.44 -6.62 -3.11
CA ALA A 12 -16.38 -6.98 -4.06
C ALA A 12 -15.44 -8.08 -3.52
N ILE A 13 -15.04 -7.99 -2.24
CA ILE A 13 -14.20 -9.00 -1.58
C ILE A 13 -14.96 -10.32 -1.47
N ALA A 14 -16.23 -10.30 -1.06
CA ALA A 14 -17.06 -11.50 -1.01
C ALA A 14 -17.29 -12.14 -2.39
N ALA A 15 -17.30 -11.33 -3.46
CA ALA A 15 -17.36 -11.79 -4.84
C ALA A 15 -16.01 -12.32 -5.38
N GLY A 16 -14.93 -12.26 -4.59
CA GLY A 16 -13.62 -12.78 -4.96
C GLY A 16 -12.78 -11.81 -5.80
N ALA A 17 -12.82 -10.51 -5.52
CA ALA A 17 -11.92 -9.55 -6.17
C ALA A 17 -10.44 -9.98 -6.06
N ASP A 18 -9.74 -10.03 -7.18
CA ASP A 18 -8.35 -10.46 -7.24
C ASP A 18 -7.37 -9.40 -6.73
N MET A 19 -7.71 -8.12 -6.91
CA MET A 19 -6.82 -6.99 -6.60
C MET A 19 -7.59 -5.80 -6.01
N VAL A 20 -6.95 -5.09 -5.08
CA VAL A 20 -7.45 -3.83 -4.50
C VAL A 20 -6.36 -2.77 -4.55
N MET A 21 -6.71 -1.60 -5.10
CA MET A 21 -5.83 -0.43 -5.12
C MET A 21 -6.07 0.47 -3.90
N ALA A 22 -5.01 0.81 -3.18
CA ALA A 22 -5.07 1.75 -2.06
C ALA A 22 -4.76 3.17 -2.54
N SER A 23 -5.69 4.10 -2.27
CA SER A 23 -5.50 5.53 -2.57
C SER A 23 -4.70 6.26 -1.49
N TRP A 24 -4.34 7.52 -1.76
CA TRP A 24 -3.65 8.40 -0.82
C TRP A 24 -4.58 9.16 0.15
N ALA A 25 -5.80 8.66 0.38
CA ALA A 25 -6.74 9.25 1.32
C ALA A 25 -6.24 9.14 2.77
N LEU A 26 -6.49 10.20 3.56
CA LEU A 26 -6.26 10.21 5.00
C LEU A 26 -7.55 9.85 5.73
N TYR A 27 -7.44 8.98 6.73
CA TYR A 27 -8.55 8.59 7.59
C TYR A 27 -8.20 8.89 9.05
N PRO A 28 -8.35 10.14 9.54
CA PRO A 28 -7.82 10.56 10.84
C PRO A 28 -8.30 9.76 12.05
N ASP A 29 -9.50 9.18 11.96
CA ASP A 29 -10.07 8.33 13.01
C ASP A 29 -9.42 6.92 13.07
N LEU A 30 -8.72 6.52 12.00
CA LEU A 30 -8.01 5.25 11.89
C LEU A 30 -6.49 5.45 11.95
N GLU A 31 -5.96 6.34 11.12
CA GLU A 31 -4.56 6.76 11.10
C GLU A 31 -4.48 8.24 10.70
N ALA A 32 -3.96 9.07 11.61
CA ALA A 32 -3.92 10.52 11.44
C ALA A 32 -2.69 11.02 10.68
N LYS A 33 -1.61 10.22 10.63
CA LYS A 33 -0.31 10.67 10.12
C LYS A 33 0.02 10.15 8.74
N LEU A 34 -0.53 9.01 8.34
CA LEU A 34 -0.18 8.35 7.09
C LEU A 34 -1.43 8.12 6.23
N PRO A 35 -1.32 8.31 4.91
CA PRO A 35 -2.39 7.96 3.99
C PRO A 35 -2.60 6.45 3.97
N ALA A 36 -3.79 6.02 3.51
CA ALA A 36 -4.23 4.63 3.59
C ALA A 36 -3.23 3.62 2.99
N GLY A 37 -2.65 3.92 1.82
CA GLY A 37 -1.65 3.05 1.18
C GLY A 37 -0.28 2.95 1.88
N LEU A 38 0.00 3.82 2.86
CA LEU A 38 1.25 3.82 3.65
C LEU A 38 0.99 3.44 5.12
N SER A 39 -0.25 3.09 5.48
CA SER A 39 -0.69 2.91 6.87
C SER A 39 -0.91 1.42 7.17
N VAL A 40 -0.16 0.88 8.14
CA VAL A 40 -0.36 -0.49 8.67
C VAL A 40 -1.79 -0.71 9.18
N PRO A 41 -2.39 0.19 9.98
CA PRO A 41 -3.80 0.04 10.39
C PRO A 41 -4.77 -0.05 9.21
N SER A 42 -4.53 0.70 8.13
CA SER A 42 -5.42 0.69 6.96
C SER A 42 -5.31 -0.61 6.16
N VAL A 43 -4.09 -1.06 5.89
CA VAL A 43 -3.84 -2.20 5.01
C VAL A 43 -3.94 -3.52 5.77
N GLN A 44 -3.23 -3.68 6.88
CA GLN A 44 -3.21 -4.95 7.61
C GLN A 44 -4.46 -5.11 8.48
N GLU A 45 -4.79 -4.13 9.31
CA GLU A 45 -5.86 -4.30 10.30
C GLU A 45 -7.25 -4.18 9.65
N GLU A 46 -7.52 -3.13 8.89
CA GLU A 46 -8.83 -2.98 8.25
C GLU A 46 -9.01 -3.89 7.04
N LEU A 47 -8.11 -3.84 6.04
CA LEU A 47 -8.32 -4.57 4.78
C LEU A 47 -8.03 -6.08 4.92
N ARG A 48 -6.87 -6.49 5.45
CA ARG A 48 -6.47 -7.91 5.50
C ARG A 48 -7.13 -8.68 6.65
N GLN A 49 -7.24 -8.08 7.84
CA GLN A 49 -7.77 -8.75 9.02
C GLN A 49 -9.29 -8.56 9.15
N ARG A 50 -9.79 -7.32 9.17
CA ARG A 50 -11.21 -7.04 9.42
C ARG A 50 -12.12 -7.33 8.22
N LEU A 51 -11.74 -6.89 7.02
CA LEU A 51 -12.47 -7.18 5.78
C LEU A 51 -12.11 -8.54 5.18
N GLY A 52 -10.99 -9.13 5.62
CA GLY A 52 -10.58 -10.48 5.22
C GLY A 52 -10.05 -10.59 3.80
N PHE A 53 -9.59 -9.49 3.18
CA PHE A 53 -9.08 -9.52 1.81
C PHE A 53 -7.81 -10.35 1.67
N LYS A 54 -7.79 -11.31 0.74
CA LYS A 54 -6.66 -12.22 0.48
C LYS A 54 -6.03 -12.09 -0.90
N GLY A 55 -6.55 -11.20 -1.76
CA GLY A 55 -6.00 -10.94 -3.08
C GLY A 55 -4.75 -10.04 -3.02
N VAL A 56 -4.41 -9.42 -4.14
CA VAL A 56 -3.21 -8.57 -4.28
C VAL A 56 -3.53 -7.12 -3.92
N THR A 57 -2.69 -6.48 -3.11
CA THR A 57 -2.77 -5.04 -2.82
C THR A 57 -1.81 -4.25 -3.71
N ILE A 58 -2.30 -3.19 -4.35
CA ILE A 58 -1.49 -2.30 -5.19
C ILE A 58 -1.63 -0.85 -4.73
N THR A 59 -0.54 -0.08 -4.70
CA THR A 59 -0.63 1.34 -4.38
C THR A 59 -1.19 2.13 -5.57
N ASP A 60 -1.74 3.31 -5.32
CA ASP A 60 -1.80 4.36 -6.35
C ASP A 60 -0.37 4.84 -6.69
N ALA A 61 -0.23 5.79 -7.61
CA ALA A 61 1.07 6.28 -8.07
C ALA A 61 1.92 6.87 -6.93
N ILE A 62 3.09 6.28 -6.67
CA ILE A 62 3.96 6.63 -5.53
C ILE A 62 4.59 8.03 -5.66
N GLU A 63 4.76 8.51 -6.88
CA GLU A 63 5.24 9.86 -7.20
C GLU A 63 4.15 10.95 -7.14
N ALA A 64 2.91 10.58 -6.76
CA ALA A 64 1.80 11.52 -6.70
C ALA A 64 2.14 12.75 -5.84
N GLY A 65 1.73 13.93 -6.33
CA GLY A 65 2.03 15.20 -5.66
C GLY A 65 1.47 15.31 -4.23
N SER A 66 0.41 14.55 -3.92
CA SER A 66 -0.16 14.42 -2.57
C SER A 66 0.78 13.76 -1.57
N LEU A 67 1.79 13.01 -2.05
CA LEU A 67 2.73 12.30 -1.19
C LEU A 67 3.98 13.09 -0.83
N LYS A 68 4.17 14.31 -1.37
CA LYS A 68 5.37 15.13 -1.16
C LYS A 68 5.74 15.36 0.31
N ALA A 69 4.77 15.35 1.21
CA ALA A 69 4.98 15.53 2.64
C ALA A 69 5.50 14.28 3.37
N PHE A 70 5.49 13.10 2.72
CA PHE A 70 5.77 11.80 3.33
C PHE A 70 7.08 11.17 2.85
N GLY A 71 8.08 12.00 2.53
CA GLY A 71 9.41 11.54 2.11
C GLY A 71 9.60 11.54 0.59
N ASN A 72 10.73 11.01 0.12
CA ASN A 72 11.00 10.75 -1.29
C ASN A 72 10.36 9.43 -1.75
N ASP A 73 10.43 9.11 -3.05
CA ASP A 73 9.72 7.95 -3.63
C ASP A 73 10.19 6.62 -3.00
N ALA A 74 11.50 6.47 -2.76
CA ALA A 74 12.07 5.30 -2.12
C ALA A 74 11.61 5.14 -0.66
N GLU A 75 11.61 6.23 0.12
CA GLU A 75 11.09 6.22 1.50
C GLU A 75 9.60 5.84 1.55
N ARG A 76 8.80 6.35 0.60
CA ARG A 76 7.38 5.98 0.49
C ARG A 76 7.21 4.53 0.07
N GLY A 77 8.07 4.02 -0.81
CA GLY A 77 8.11 2.61 -1.21
C GLY A 77 8.35 1.70 -0.02
N VAL A 78 9.30 2.05 0.85
CA VAL A 78 9.54 1.34 2.13
C VAL A 78 8.29 1.39 3.01
N LEU A 79 7.67 2.55 3.18
CA LEU A 79 6.46 2.70 3.99
C LEU A 79 5.29 1.85 3.44
N ALA A 80 5.12 1.81 2.13
CA ALA A 80 4.11 0.97 1.46
C ALA A 80 4.38 -0.53 1.69
N ALA A 81 5.64 -0.96 1.57
CA ALA A 81 6.04 -2.34 1.83
C ALA A 81 5.77 -2.72 3.30
N VAL A 82 6.15 -1.86 4.25
CA VAL A 82 5.88 -2.06 5.69
C VAL A 82 4.37 -2.10 5.98
N ALA A 83 3.57 -1.27 5.30
CA ALA A 83 2.12 -1.32 5.40
C ALA A 83 1.52 -2.66 4.92
N GLY A 84 2.25 -3.45 4.14
CA GLY A 84 1.79 -4.73 3.59
C GLY A 84 1.19 -4.60 2.19
N MET A 85 1.68 -3.65 1.40
CA MET A 85 1.37 -3.55 -0.02
C MET A 85 2.18 -4.57 -0.83
N ASP A 86 1.53 -5.32 -1.70
CA ASP A 86 2.19 -6.34 -2.53
C ASP A 86 2.86 -5.73 -3.76
N ILE A 87 2.24 -4.70 -4.35
CA ILE A 87 2.73 -4.01 -5.54
C ILE A 87 2.82 -2.51 -5.27
N ILE A 88 4.00 -1.93 -5.51
CA ILE A 88 4.22 -0.49 -5.52
C ILE A 88 4.08 -0.01 -6.97
N LEU A 89 3.12 0.87 -7.21
CA LEU A 89 2.85 1.44 -8.52
C LEU A 89 3.65 2.74 -8.71
N ALA A 90 4.61 2.70 -9.63
CA ALA A 90 5.32 3.86 -10.13
C ALA A 90 4.83 4.17 -11.55
N SER A 91 4.18 5.33 -11.75
CA SER A 91 3.69 5.77 -13.07
C SER A 91 4.51 6.94 -13.63
N GLY A 92 5.64 7.26 -13.00
CA GLY A 92 6.55 8.27 -13.50
C GLY A 92 7.00 7.88 -14.90
N ARG A 93 7.10 8.86 -15.81
CA ARG A 93 7.63 8.66 -17.17
C ARG A 93 9.16 8.43 -17.17
N ASN A 94 9.66 7.76 -16.14
CA ASN A 94 11.04 7.38 -15.94
C ASN A 94 11.08 5.89 -15.61
N ALA A 95 11.57 5.07 -16.54
CA ALA A 95 11.56 3.62 -16.41
C ALA A 95 12.44 3.11 -15.25
N THR A 96 13.42 3.92 -14.80
CA THR A 96 14.32 3.55 -13.69
C THR A 96 13.75 3.91 -12.31
N GLN A 97 12.57 4.54 -12.22
CA GLN A 97 12.00 4.93 -10.93
C GLN A 97 11.76 3.71 -10.02
N GLY A 98 11.29 2.60 -10.60
CA GLY A 98 11.09 1.35 -9.85
C GLY A 98 12.36 0.72 -9.31
N GLU A 99 13.53 1.00 -9.89
CA GLU A 99 14.81 0.42 -9.44
C GLU A 99 15.22 0.97 -8.07
N GLY A 100 15.07 2.28 -7.87
CA GLY A 100 15.38 2.93 -6.59
C GLY A 100 14.41 2.56 -5.46
N ASP A 101 13.13 2.40 -5.79
CA ASP A 101 12.10 2.01 -4.82
C ASP A 101 12.32 0.57 -4.31
N CYS A 102 12.63 -0.37 -5.22
CA CYS A 102 12.93 -1.75 -4.86
C CYS A 102 14.24 -1.88 -4.06
N GLU A 103 15.29 -1.14 -4.41
CA GLU A 103 16.58 -1.22 -3.72
C GLU A 103 16.48 -0.73 -2.27
N CYS A 104 15.74 0.35 -2.02
CA CYS A 104 15.52 0.87 -0.66
C CYS A 104 14.60 -0.03 0.17
N ALA A 105 13.53 -0.55 -0.44
CA ALA A 105 12.68 -1.57 0.18
C ALA A 105 13.50 -2.79 0.59
N CYS A 106 14.32 -3.35 -0.30
CA CYS A 106 15.11 -4.52 0.00
C CYS A 106 16.18 -4.26 1.09
N CYS A 107 16.80 -3.07 1.11
CA CYS A 107 17.79 -2.71 2.13
C CYS A 107 17.19 -2.48 3.52
N SER A 108 15.97 -1.95 3.62
CA SER A 108 15.29 -1.67 4.89
C SER A 108 14.53 -2.87 5.46
N VAL A 109 14.17 -3.85 4.61
CA VAL A 109 13.45 -5.08 4.97
C VAL A 109 14.40 -6.20 5.44
N GLY A 110 15.68 -5.89 5.72
CA GLY A 110 16.79 -6.80 6.05
C GLY A 110 16.67 -7.72 7.29
N GLU A 111 15.47 -8.02 7.80
CA GLU A 111 15.23 -9.02 8.85
C GLU A 111 14.02 -9.94 8.58
N TRP A 112 13.55 -10.07 7.33
CA TRP A 112 12.56 -11.10 6.98
C TRP A 112 13.23 -12.18 6.14
N GLU A 113 13.13 -13.44 6.56
CA GLU A 113 13.42 -14.60 5.71
C GLU A 113 12.50 -14.55 4.48
N ALA A 114 12.94 -13.85 3.44
CA ALA A 114 12.41 -13.99 2.11
C ALA A 114 12.79 -15.39 1.64
N VAL A 115 11.91 -16.35 1.88
CA VAL A 115 11.90 -17.59 1.11
C VAL A 115 11.55 -17.19 -0.31
N SER A 116 12.58 -16.91 -1.09
CA SER A 116 12.49 -16.83 -2.55
C SER A 116 12.03 -18.21 -3.03
N LEU A 117 10.75 -18.31 -3.37
CA LEU A 117 10.18 -19.45 -4.07
C LEU A 117 10.00 -19.03 -5.53
N PHE A 118 11.07 -19.33 -6.29
CA PHE A 118 11.31 -19.14 -7.73
C PHE A 118 11.49 -17.71 -8.24
#